data_AF-A0A2J4Q243-F1
#
_entry.id   AF-A0A2J4Q243-F1
#
_cell.length_a   1.000
_cell.length_b   1.000
_cell.length_c   1.000
_cell.angle_alpha   90.00
_cell.angle_beta   90.00
_cell.angle_gamma   90.00
#
_symmetry.space_group_name_H-M   'P 1'
#
loop_
_entity.id
_entity.type
_entity.pdbx_description
1 polymer ?
#
loop_
_entity_poly.entity_id
_entity_poly.type
_entity_poly.pdbx_seq_one_letter_code
_entity_poly.pdbx_strand_id
1 'polypeptide(L)'
;PTLQLTTSHLWNLPLIGLERLLLHQQLAKTLNRPCPNDTHCCNQIGIVVCDENDSYYQLCCRKSLRELLLELLATQNNLQEELHLLIGQLYGNGRNDLKSRLSLSVCYLQDTLPPDALFVIRRTHLEAFLTRHQPESKERITSALSRLLWLACKHNPQLDDEMLEHPYKLLNIFECWAREEGMHLPLSPETLKTALQRGAPP
;
A
#
# COMPACT_ATOMS: atom_id res chain seq x y z
N PRO A 1 4.61 6.90 -45.85
CA PRO A 1 5.10 6.17 -44.65
C PRO A 1 4.21 4.97 -44.36
N THR A 2 4.63 3.80 -44.83
CA THR A 2 4.00 2.52 -44.53
C THR A 2 4.13 2.26 -43.02
N LEU A 3 3.00 2.14 -42.32
CA LEU A 3 2.96 1.67 -40.94
C LEU A 3 3.49 0.24 -40.95
N GLN A 4 4.75 0.05 -40.56
CA GLN A 4 5.25 -1.28 -40.26
C GLN A 4 4.43 -1.81 -39.07
N LEU A 5 3.84 -2.99 -39.21
CA LEU A 5 3.32 -3.72 -38.06
C LEU A 5 4.51 -4.00 -37.15
N THR A 6 4.72 -3.16 -36.14
CA THR A 6 5.56 -3.50 -35.02
C THR A 6 4.80 -4.56 -34.23
N THR A 7 5.36 -5.76 -34.15
CA THR A 7 4.88 -6.81 -33.25
C THR A 7 5.09 -6.29 -31.83
N SER A 8 4.06 -5.68 -31.24
CA SER A 8 4.08 -5.24 -29.85
C SER A 8 3.83 -6.46 -28.96
N HIS A 9 4.84 -6.86 -28.19
CA HIS A 9 4.68 -7.88 -27.16
C HIS A 9 4.24 -7.20 -25.86
N LEU A 10 3.11 -7.63 -25.30
CA LEU A 10 2.61 -7.05 -24.07
C LEU A 10 3.01 -7.90 -22.88
N TRP A 11 3.79 -7.31 -21.98
CA TRP A 11 4.21 -7.99 -20.75
C TRP A 11 3.39 -7.48 -19.57
N ASN A 12 2.80 -8.40 -18.82
CA ASN A 12 1.99 -8.13 -17.64
C ASN A 12 2.87 -7.93 -16.40
N LEU A 13 2.39 -7.11 -15.47
CA LEU A 13 3.01 -6.90 -14.16
C LEU A 13 2.20 -7.68 -13.10
N PRO A 14 2.59 -8.91 -12.73
CA PRO A 14 1.80 -9.79 -11.86
C PRO A 14 1.71 -9.34 -10.39
N LEU A 15 2.49 -8.33 -9.97
CA LEU A 15 2.52 -7.83 -8.59
C LEU A 15 2.93 -8.88 -7.56
N ILE A 16 3.97 -9.67 -7.87
CA ILE A 16 4.49 -10.74 -7.01
C ILE A 16 5.88 -10.44 -6.44
N GLY A 17 6.62 -9.52 -7.06
CA GLY A 17 7.95 -9.10 -6.65
C GLY A 17 7.96 -7.75 -5.91
N LEU A 18 9.06 -7.02 -6.07
CA LEU A 18 9.30 -5.73 -5.42
C LEU A 18 8.24 -4.68 -5.77
N GLU A 19 7.68 -4.73 -6.98
CA GLU A 19 6.67 -3.80 -7.45
C GLU A 19 5.46 -3.73 -6.51
N ARG A 20 5.09 -4.84 -5.87
CA ARG A 20 3.99 -4.89 -4.90
C ARG A 20 4.30 -4.10 -3.64
N LEU A 21 5.51 -4.27 -3.08
CA LEU A 21 5.94 -3.54 -1.89
C LEU A 21 5.96 -2.03 -2.15
N LEU A 22 6.50 -1.61 -3.30
CA LEU A 22 6.56 -0.19 -3.69
C LEU A 22 5.16 0.41 -3.80
N LEU A 23 4.23 -0.28 -4.45
CA LEU A 23 2.83 0.16 -4.54
C LEU A 23 2.16 0.23 -3.17
N HIS A 24 2.35 -0.76 -2.30
CA HIS A 24 1.81 -0.76 -0.95
C HIS A 24 2.37 0.38 -0.08
N GLN A 25 3.66 0.68 -0.19
CA GLN A 25 4.28 1.81 0.51
C GLN A 25 3.75 3.15 0.03
N GLN A 26 3.60 3.34 -1.29
CA GLN A 26 3.03 4.58 -1.84
C GLN A 26 1.57 4.74 -1.41
N LEU A 27 0.79 3.66 -1.48
CA LEU A 27 -0.59 3.65 -1.02
C LEU A 27 -0.69 4.01 0.47
N ALA A 28 0.15 3.39 1.32
CA ALA A 28 0.19 3.68 2.75
C ALA A 28 0.53 5.16 3.05
N LYS A 29 1.49 5.74 2.32
CA LYS A 29 1.81 7.18 2.41
C LYS A 29 0.62 8.04 2.06
N THR A 30 -0.04 7.81 0.92
CA THR A 30 -1.22 8.58 0.51
C THR A 30 -2.37 8.49 1.50
N LEU A 31 -2.49 7.36 2.22
CA LEU A 31 -3.56 7.10 3.17
C LEU A 31 -3.20 7.46 4.62
N ASN A 32 -2.02 8.05 4.88
CA ASN A 32 -1.50 8.32 6.23
C ASN A 32 -1.52 7.07 7.14
N ARG A 33 -1.12 5.93 6.59
CA ARG A 33 -1.03 4.63 7.28
C ARG A 33 0.42 4.23 7.52
N PRO A 34 0.69 3.36 8.50
CA PRO A 34 2.03 2.81 8.69
C PRO A 34 2.50 2.13 7.40
N CYS A 35 3.68 2.51 6.94
CA CYS A 35 4.27 1.93 5.73
C CYS A 35 4.77 0.52 6.03
N PRO A 36 4.41 -0.49 5.20
CA PRO A 36 4.99 -1.81 5.33
C PRO A 36 6.48 -1.74 4.98
N ASN A 37 7.32 -2.25 5.88
CA ASN A 37 8.76 -2.34 5.64
C ASN A 37 9.08 -3.51 4.71
N ASP A 38 8.38 -4.64 4.88
CA ASP A 38 8.53 -5.88 4.10
C ASP A 38 7.15 -6.51 3.83
N THR A 39 7.06 -7.30 2.76
CA THR A 39 5.93 -8.19 2.47
C THR A 39 6.40 -9.65 2.50
N HIS A 40 5.48 -10.59 2.81
CA HIS A 40 5.78 -12.03 2.74
C HIS A 40 6.32 -12.49 1.37
N CYS A 41 6.06 -11.68 0.34
CA CYS A 41 6.61 -11.82 -0.99
C CYS A 41 7.76 -10.79 -1.14
N CYS A 42 9.00 -11.29 -1.04
CA CYS A 42 10.13 -10.81 -1.85
C CYS A 42 10.87 -9.53 -1.42
N ASN A 43 11.78 -9.68 -0.45
CA ASN A 43 12.90 -8.72 -0.28
C ASN A 43 14.03 -8.94 -1.30
N GLN A 44 14.10 -10.14 -1.89
CA GLN A 44 15.21 -10.59 -2.75
C GLN A 44 14.84 -10.64 -4.24
N ILE A 45 13.53 -10.66 -4.57
CA ILE A 45 13.07 -10.60 -5.95
C ILE A 45 12.82 -9.14 -6.30
N GLY A 46 13.42 -8.65 -7.39
CA GLY A 46 13.16 -7.30 -7.87
C GLY A 46 11.84 -7.22 -8.64
N ILE A 47 11.77 -6.40 -9.68
CA ILE A 47 10.54 -6.22 -10.46
C ILE A 47 10.38 -7.40 -11.41
N VAL A 48 9.25 -8.10 -11.32
CA VAL A 48 8.92 -9.26 -12.16
C VAL A 48 7.85 -8.89 -13.17
N VAL A 49 8.03 -9.33 -14.40
CA VAL A 49 7.06 -9.23 -15.50
C VAL A 49 6.78 -10.61 -16.07
N CYS A 50 5.63 -10.74 -16.71
CA CYS A 50 5.14 -11.98 -17.27
C CYS A 50 4.77 -11.77 -18.73
N ASP A 51 5.23 -12.63 -19.64
CA ASP A 51 4.90 -12.54 -21.06
C ASP A 51 3.50 -13.12 -21.37
N GLU A 52 3.14 -13.16 -22.65
CA GLU A 52 1.85 -13.71 -23.11
C GLU A 52 1.75 -15.24 -22.98
N ASN A 53 2.89 -15.93 -22.72
CA ASN A 53 2.98 -17.38 -22.56
C ASN A 53 3.11 -17.79 -21.09
N ASP A 54 2.76 -16.92 -20.15
CA ASP A 54 2.90 -17.10 -18.70
C ASP A 54 4.36 -17.36 -18.23
N SER A 55 5.35 -16.92 -19.01
CA SER A 55 6.77 -16.98 -18.65
C SER A 55 7.17 -15.74 -17.85
N TYR A 56 7.87 -15.94 -16.74
CA TYR A 56 8.26 -14.89 -15.82
C TYR A 56 9.70 -14.42 -16.07
N TYR A 57 9.87 -13.11 -16.15
CA TYR A 57 11.15 -12.45 -16.35
C TYR A 57 11.37 -11.42 -15.24
N GLN A 58 12.62 -11.31 -14.77
CA GLN A 58 12.99 -10.30 -13.78
C GLN A 58 13.64 -9.12 -14.49
N LEU A 59 12.99 -7.94 -14.44
CA LEU A 59 13.49 -6.72 -15.06
C LEU A 59 14.62 -6.07 -14.25
N CYS A 60 14.44 -6.00 -12.93
CA CYS A 60 15.45 -5.43 -12.06
C CYS A 60 15.77 -6.36 -10.89
N CYS A 61 16.96 -6.22 -10.34
CA CYS A 61 17.33 -6.81 -9.06
C CYS A 61 17.37 -5.74 -7.98
N ARG A 62 17.04 -6.14 -6.75
CA ARG A 62 17.29 -5.34 -5.55
C ARG A 62 18.61 -5.82 -4.94
N LYS A 63 19.62 -4.96 -4.96
CA LYS A 63 20.93 -5.24 -4.34
C LYS A 63 21.36 -4.06 -3.48
N SER A 64 22.25 -4.29 -2.53
CA SER A 64 22.91 -3.16 -1.87
C SER A 64 23.80 -2.43 -2.89
N LEU A 65 23.95 -1.12 -2.73
CA LEU A 65 24.83 -0.33 -3.59
C LEU A 65 26.27 -0.88 -3.57
N ARG A 66 26.72 -1.43 -2.43
CA ARG A 66 28.00 -2.14 -2.34
C ARG A 66 28.10 -3.33 -3.28
N GLU A 67 27.12 -4.23 -3.26
CA GLU A 67 27.10 -5.43 -4.10
C GLU A 67 27.04 -5.06 -5.58
N LEU A 68 26.20 -4.08 -5.93
CA LEU A 68 26.10 -3.58 -7.29
C LEU A 68 27.44 -3.03 -7.78
N LEU A 69 28.12 -2.20 -6.98
CA LEU A 69 29.43 -1.66 -7.35
C LEU A 69 30.49 -2.75 -7.53
N LEU A 70 30.50 -3.77 -6.66
CA LEU A 70 31.43 -4.90 -6.78
C LEU A 70 31.17 -5.72 -8.05
N GLU A 71 29.90 -5.95 -8.39
CA GLU A 71 29.51 -6.67 -9.61
C GLU A 71 29.86 -5.88 -10.88
N LEU A 72 29.59 -4.57 -10.89
CA LEU A 72 29.96 -3.68 -12.00
C LEU A 72 31.47 -3.62 -12.19
N LEU A 73 32.24 -3.52 -11.10
CA LEU A 73 33.71 -3.56 -11.14
C LEU A 73 34.24 -4.92 -11.64
N ALA A 74 33.56 -6.02 -11.33
CA ALA A 74 33.96 -7.35 -11.77
C ALA A 74 33.60 -7.64 -13.24
N THR A 75 32.51 -7.04 -13.74
CA THR A 75 31.98 -7.28 -15.09
C THR A 75 32.47 -6.26 -16.12
N GLN A 76 32.67 -5.01 -15.72
CA GLN A 76 33.12 -3.92 -16.58
C GLN A 76 34.52 -3.48 -16.14
N ASN A 77 35.54 -3.82 -16.95
CA ASN A 77 36.93 -3.39 -16.71
C ASN A 77 37.09 -1.85 -16.67
N ASN A 78 36.12 -1.10 -17.21
CA ASN A 78 36.01 0.36 -17.10
C ASN A 78 34.63 0.73 -16.58
N LEU A 79 34.58 1.43 -15.45
CA LEU A 79 33.35 2.05 -14.95
C LEU A 79 32.96 3.21 -15.86
N GLN A 80 31.67 3.36 -16.11
CA GLN A 80 31.14 4.55 -16.77
C GLN A 80 31.46 5.81 -15.95
N GLU A 81 31.69 6.94 -16.62
CA GLU A 81 32.05 8.22 -16.00
C GLU A 81 31.01 8.68 -14.97
N GLU A 82 29.73 8.41 -15.23
CA GLU A 82 28.61 8.67 -14.32
C GLU A 82 28.75 7.91 -12.99
N LEU A 83 29.20 6.65 -13.05
CA LEU A 83 29.46 5.83 -11.86
C LEU A 83 30.69 6.35 -11.11
N HIS A 84 31.72 6.84 -11.82
CA HIS A 84 32.87 7.48 -11.17
C HIS A 84 32.48 8.74 -10.40
N LEU A 85 31.63 9.59 -10.96
CA LEU A 85 31.10 10.78 -10.29
C LEU A 85 30.27 10.40 -9.07
N LEU A 86 29.40 9.38 -9.19
CA LEU A 86 28.60 8.87 -8.09
C LEU A 86 29.49 8.34 -6.94
N ILE A 87 30.49 7.53 -7.26
CA ILE A 87 31.46 7.02 -6.29
C ILE A 87 32.20 8.20 -5.63
N GLY A 88 32.68 9.18 -6.41
CA GLY A 88 33.33 10.37 -5.89
C GLY A 88 32.47 11.14 -4.88
N GLN A 89 31.18 11.33 -5.17
CA GLN A 89 30.21 11.95 -4.26
C GLN A 89 30.00 11.13 -2.99
N LEU A 90 29.93 9.80 -3.11
CA LEU A 90 29.78 8.90 -1.97
C LEU A 90 31.00 8.94 -1.03
N TYR A 91 32.21 8.98 -1.56
CA TYR A 91 33.42 9.09 -0.74
C TYR A 91 33.69 10.52 -0.25
N GLY A 92 33.22 11.54 -0.97
CA GLY A 92 33.40 12.96 -0.66
C GLY A 92 32.72 13.43 0.62
N ASN A 93 31.55 12.87 0.98
CA ASN A 93 30.81 13.32 2.18
C ASN A 93 31.29 12.65 3.49
N GLY A 94 32.59 12.31 3.59
CA GLY A 94 33.21 11.77 4.81
C GLY A 94 32.95 10.27 5.08
N ARG A 95 33.80 9.66 5.91
CA ARG A 95 33.76 8.20 6.22
C ARG A 95 32.65 7.77 7.18
N ASN A 96 32.14 8.70 7.99
CA ASN A 96 31.26 8.36 9.11
C ASN A 96 29.91 7.75 8.66
N ASP A 97 29.44 8.10 7.44
CA ASP A 97 28.18 7.57 6.87
C ASP A 97 28.38 6.66 5.65
N LEU A 98 29.62 6.31 5.31
CA LEU A 98 29.91 5.54 4.10
C LEU A 98 29.28 4.14 4.18
N LYS A 99 29.37 3.47 5.33
CA LYS A 99 28.79 2.14 5.54
C LYS A 99 27.27 2.15 5.32
N SER A 100 26.59 3.14 5.87
CA SER A 100 25.14 3.32 5.72
C SER A 100 24.74 3.56 4.27
N ARG A 101 25.49 4.42 3.56
CA ARG A 101 25.24 4.71 2.14
C ARG A 101 25.48 3.51 1.22
N LEU A 102 26.55 2.75 1.47
CA LEU A 102 26.84 1.52 0.74
C LEU A 102 25.82 0.40 1.01
N SER A 103 25.15 0.44 2.17
CA SER A 103 24.10 -0.52 2.52
C SER A 103 22.71 -0.19 1.94
N LEU A 104 22.55 0.97 1.29
CA LEU A 104 21.29 1.35 0.67
C LEU A 104 20.92 0.33 -0.42
N SER A 105 19.69 -0.20 -0.34
CA SER A 105 19.14 -1.05 -1.39
C SER A 105 18.77 -0.22 -2.61
N VAL A 106 19.25 -0.62 -3.78
CA VAL A 106 18.96 0.03 -5.06
C VAL A 106 18.36 -0.99 -6.01
N CYS A 107 17.45 -0.52 -6.86
CA CYS A 107 16.92 -1.28 -7.98
C CYS A 107 17.82 -1.06 -9.19
N TYR A 108 18.37 -2.13 -9.74
CA TYR A 108 19.25 -2.06 -10.91
C TYR A 108 18.71 -2.98 -12.01
N LEU A 109 18.62 -2.43 -13.23
CA LEU A 109 18.28 -3.20 -14.43
C LEU A 109 19.51 -4.00 -14.85
N GLN A 110 19.41 -5.32 -14.85
CA GLN A 110 20.54 -6.18 -15.24
C GLN A 110 20.86 -6.05 -16.72
N ASP A 111 19.82 -5.87 -17.54
CA ASP A 111 19.91 -5.74 -18.98
C ASP A 111 19.32 -4.42 -19.45
N THR A 112 19.84 -3.93 -20.58
CA THR A 112 19.27 -2.77 -21.26
C THR A 112 17.94 -3.18 -21.89
N LEU A 113 16.87 -2.53 -21.47
CA LEU A 113 15.60 -2.62 -22.18
C LEU A 113 15.79 -2.08 -23.61
N PRO A 114 15.04 -2.60 -24.59
CA PRO A 114 14.98 -2.02 -25.92
C PRO A 114 14.71 -0.50 -25.84
N PRO A 115 15.32 0.31 -26.71
CA PRO A 115 15.16 1.77 -26.67
C PRO A 115 13.71 2.23 -26.93
N ASP A 116 12.88 1.37 -27.52
CA ASP A 116 11.45 1.56 -27.78
C ASP A 116 10.54 0.93 -26.71
N ALA A 117 11.10 0.44 -25.60
CA ALA A 117 10.31 -0.12 -24.51
C ALA A 117 9.45 0.97 -23.83
N LEU A 118 8.15 0.72 -23.75
CA LEU A 118 7.17 1.61 -23.11
C LEU A 118 6.52 0.91 -21.92
N PHE A 119 6.53 1.58 -20.77
CA PHE A 119 5.77 1.14 -19.59
C PHE A 119 4.34 1.64 -19.68
N VAL A 120 3.38 0.71 -19.83
CA VAL A 120 1.96 1.05 -19.93
C VAL A 120 1.22 0.55 -18.69
N ILE A 121 0.70 1.48 -17.90
CA ILE A 121 -0.21 1.16 -16.78
C ILE A 121 -1.63 1.14 -17.33
N ARG A 122 -2.24 -0.04 -17.42
CA ARG A 122 -3.65 -0.16 -17.83
C ARG A 122 -4.56 0.40 -16.75
N ARG A 123 -5.45 1.32 -17.13
CA ARG A 123 -6.46 1.91 -16.23
C ARG A 123 -7.25 0.85 -15.47
N THR A 124 -7.68 -0.22 -16.14
CA THR A 124 -8.47 -1.30 -15.53
C THR A 124 -7.70 -2.04 -14.43
N HIS A 125 -6.41 -2.32 -14.62
CA HIS A 125 -5.57 -2.97 -13.61
C HIS A 125 -5.28 -2.03 -12.44
N LEU A 126 -5.08 -0.74 -12.72
CA LEU A 126 -4.93 0.28 -11.68
C LEU A 126 -6.21 0.40 -10.84
N GLU A 127 -7.37 0.47 -11.48
CA GLU A 127 -8.67 0.50 -10.81
C GLU A 127 -8.87 -0.76 -9.96
N ALA A 128 -8.62 -1.96 -10.49
CA ALA A 128 -8.75 -3.21 -9.74
C ALA A 128 -7.80 -3.28 -8.53
N PHE A 129 -6.56 -2.81 -8.69
CA PHE A 129 -5.60 -2.70 -7.59
C PHE A 129 -6.10 -1.73 -6.51
N LEU A 130 -6.60 -0.56 -6.92
CA LEU A 130 -7.16 0.44 -6.01
C LEU A 130 -8.40 -0.08 -5.29
N THR A 131 -9.28 -0.82 -5.96
CA THR A 131 -10.45 -1.44 -5.31
C THR A 131 -10.04 -2.52 -4.32
N ARG A 132 -9.08 -3.40 -4.68
CA ARG A 132 -8.62 -4.50 -3.82
C ARG A 132 -7.85 -4.02 -2.59
N HIS A 133 -7.14 -2.92 -2.71
CA HIS A 133 -6.29 -2.35 -1.67
C HIS A 133 -6.83 -1.04 -1.11
N GLN A 134 -8.03 -0.63 -1.49
CA GLN A 134 -8.75 0.42 -0.79
C GLN A 134 -8.90 -0.04 0.66
N PRO A 135 -8.40 0.71 1.65
CA PRO A 135 -8.72 0.40 3.02
C PRO A 135 -10.24 0.50 3.10
N GLU A 136 -10.91 -0.53 3.67
CA GLU A 136 -12.31 -0.39 4.04
C GLU A 136 -12.45 0.89 4.84
N SER A 137 -13.00 1.95 4.23
CA SER A 137 -13.49 3.10 4.97
C SER A 137 -14.78 2.63 5.63
N LYS A 138 -14.66 1.71 6.59
CA LYS A 138 -15.66 1.61 7.65
C LYS A 138 -15.68 2.99 8.25
N GLU A 139 -16.76 3.72 8.04
CA GLU A 139 -17.04 5.00 8.66
C GLU A 139 -16.84 4.82 10.16
N ARG A 140 -15.62 5.11 10.63
CA ARG A 140 -15.24 4.86 12.01
C ARG A 140 -15.89 5.98 12.80
N ILE A 141 -16.94 5.64 13.52
CA ILE A 141 -17.49 6.49 14.58
C ILE A 141 -16.30 6.93 15.44
N THR A 142 -16.10 8.24 15.54
CA THR A 142 -15.00 8.81 16.32
C THR A 142 -15.23 8.50 17.80
N SER A 143 -14.17 8.48 18.62
CA SER A 143 -14.30 8.26 20.06
C SER A 143 -15.19 9.32 20.72
N ALA A 144 -15.17 10.56 20.22
CA ALA A 144 -16.03 11.64 20.71
C ALA A 144 -17.51 11.34 20.44
N LEU A 145 -17.87 10.94 19.21
CA LEU A 145 -19.25 10.55 18.88
C LEU A 145 -19.71 9.31 19.64
N SER A 146 -18.81 8.35 19.87
CA SER A 146 -19.09 7.16 20.69
C SER A 146 -19.45 7.53 22.13
N ARG A 147 -18.71 8.48 22.73
CA ARG A 147 -18.98 8.99 24.09
C ARG A 147 -20.28 9.79 24.17
N LEU A 148 -20.56 10.64 23.17
CA LEU A 148 -21.83 11.38 23.10
C LEU A 148 -23.02 10.44 22.95
N LEU A 149 -22.91 9.40 22.12
CA LEU A 149 -23.93 8.37 21.97
C LEU A 149 -24.16 7.63 23.30
N TRP A 150 -23.09 7.22 23.98
CA TRP A 150 -23.19 6.55 25.27
C TRP A 150 -23.85 7.44 26.34
N LEU A 151 -23.43 8.71 26.44
CA LEU A 151 -24.03 9.68 27.37
C LEU A 151 -25.51 9.92 27.07
N ALA A 152 -25.87 10.07 25.79
CA ALA A 152 -27.26 10.24 25.37
C ALA A 152 -28.11 9.02 25.74
N CYS A 153 -27.57 7.80 25.63
CA CYS A 153 -28.27 6.60 26.06
C CYS A 153 -28.39 6.52 27.59
N LYS A 154 -27.32 6.82 28.34
CA LYS A 154 -27.27 6.74 29.80
C LYS A 154 -28.20 7.73 30.51
N HIS A 155 -28.39 8.91 29.95
CA HIS A 155 -29.25 9.94 30.52
C HIS A 155 -30.68 9.93 29.98
N ASN A 156 -31.02 8.97 29.11
CA ASN A 156 -32.38 8.86 28.59
C ASN A 156 -33.27 8.12 29.62
N PRO A 157 -34.35 8.76 30.13
CA PRO A 157 -35.22 8.14 31.12
C PRO A 157 -36.03 6.94 30.61
N GLN A 158 -36.05 6.71 29.29
CA GLN A 158 -36.75 5.58 28.66
C GLN A 158 -35.82 4.37 28.39
N LEU A 159 -34.52 4.51 28.63
CA LEU A 159 -33.54 3.46 28.41
C LEU A 159 -32.98 2.99 29.76
N ASP A 160 -33.23 1.73 30.10
CA ASP A 160 -32.72 1.14 31.34
C ASP A 160 -31.24 0.75 31.20
N ASP A 161 -30.53 0.67 32.33
CA ASP A 161 -29.11 0.29 32.38
C ASP A 161 -28.85 -1.10 31.78
N GLU A 162 -29.80 -2.03 31.88
CA GLU A 162 -29.73 -3.35 31.25
C GLU A 162 -29.69 -3.29 29.71
N MET A 163 -30.22 -2.21 29.11
CA MET A 163 -30.23 -2.03 27.65
C MET A 163 -28.87 -1.58 27.10
N LEU A 164 -28.08 -0.87 27.92
CA LEU A 164 -26.71 -0.50 27.59
C LEU A 164 -25.80 -1.75 27.53
N GLU A 165 -26.08 -2.76 28.34
CA GLU A 165 -25.38 -4.05 28.30
C GLU A 165 -25.82 -4.94 27.13
N HIS A 166 -27.05 -4.72 26.61
CA HIS A 166 -27.67 -5.53 25.56
C HIS A 166 -28.00 -4.70 24.30
N PRO A 167 -26.99 -4.28 23.52
CA PRO A 167 -27.12 -3.29 22.43
C PRO A 167 -28.04 -3.69 21.29
N TYR A 168 -28.39 -4.97 21.14
CA TYR A 168 -29.37 -5.43 20.15
C TYR A 168 -30.79 -4.92 20.42
N LYS A 169 -31.16 -4.63 21.68
CA LYS A 169 -32.48 -4.06 22.02
C LYS A 169 -32.56 -2.58 21.65
N LEU A 170 -31.44 -1.85 21.76
CA LEU A 170 -31.33 -0.44 21.39
C LEU A 170 -31.44 -0.21 19.88
N LEU A 171 -30.98 -1.17 19.07
CA LEU A 171 -31.06 -1.08 17.62
C LEU A 171 -32.50 -0.88 17.13
N ASN A 172 -33.43 -1.71 17.62
CA ASN A 172 -34.85 -1.63 17.24
C ASN A 172 -35.47 -0.27 17.62
N ILE A 173 -35.05 0.31 18.74
CA ILE A 173 -35.54 1.63 19.19
C ILE A 173 -35.03 2.72 18.24
N PHE A 174 -33.74 2.70 17.89
CA PHE A 174 -33.17 3.68 16.96
C PHE A 174 -33.77 3.56 15.56
N GLU A 175 -34.06 2.35 15.09
CA GLU A 175 -34.77 2.16 13.81
C GLU A 175 -36.19 2.71 13.84
N CYS A 176 -36.91 2.55 14.96
CA CYS A 176 -38.23 3.13 15.15
C CYS A 176 -38.19 4.67 15.17
N TRP A 177 -37.31 5.27 15.98
CA TRP A 177 -37.14 6.72 16.02
C TRP A 177 -36.70 7.29 14.66
N ALA A 178 -35.80 6.60 13.96
CA ALA A 178 -35.40 7.00 12.61
C ALA A 178 -36.59 6.99 11.65
N ARG A 179 -37.43 5.94 11.71
CA ARG A 179 -38.62 5.83 10.86
C ARG A 179 -39.64 6.92 11.13
N GLU A 180 -39.84 7.30 12.39
CA GLU A 180 -40.74 8.40 12.80
C GLU A 180 -40.28 9.74 12.22
N GLU A 181 -38.97 9.98 12.16
CA GLU A 181 -38.36 11.17 11.57
C GLU A 181 -38.16 11.07 10.03
N GLY A 182 -38.67 10.00 9.40
CA GLY A 182 -38.52 9.76 7.95
C GLY A 182 -37.09 9.41 7.51
N MET A 183 -36.21 9.05 8.44
CA MET A 183 -34.84 8.63 8.18
C MET A 183 -34.75 7.11 7.98
N HIS A 184 -33.97 6.68 6.98
CA HIS A 184 -33.60 5.28 6.81
C HIS A 184 -32.20 5.05 7.37
N LEU A 185 -32.11 4.27 8.45
CA LEU A 185 -30.86 4.06 9.17
C LEU A 185 -30.41 2.59 9.04
N PRO A 186 -29.55 2.25 8.06
CA PRO A 186 -29.00 0.91 7.91
C PRO A 186 -27.88 0.71 8.94
N LEU A 187 -28.23 0.60 10.21
CA LEU A 187 -27.26 0.43 11.30
C LEU A 187 -27.05 -1.06 11.59
N SER A 188 -25.79 -1.49 11.68
CA SER A 188 -25.48 -2.87 12.07
C SER A 188 -25.46 -3.01 13.60
N PRO A 189 -25.94 -4.15 14.16
CA PRO A 189 -25.88 -4.41 15.59
C PRO A 189 -24.44 -4.32 16.15
N GLU A 190 -23.46 -4.81 15.38
CA GLU A 190 -22.05 -4.80 15.76
C GLU A 190 -21.45 -3.38 15.77
N THR A 191 -21.87 -2.52 14.84
CA THR A 191 -21.47 -1.10 14.83
C THR A 191 -21.95 -0.39 16.10
N LEU A 192 -23.22 -0.61 16.49
CA LEU A 192 -23.80 0.00 17.68
C LEU A 192 -23.12 -0.49 18.96
N LYS A 193 -22.93 -1.81 19.08
CA LYS A 193 -22.20 -2.42 20.20
C LYS A 193 -20.80 -1.84 20.35
N THR A 194 -20.05 -1.78 19.26
CA THR A 194 -18.68 -1.26 19.25
C THR A 194 -18.63 0.22 19.66
N ALA A 195 -19.60 1.02 19.21
CA ALA A 195 -19.70 2.43 19.58
C ALA A 195 -19.99 2.62 21.08
N LEU A 196 -20.95 1.86 21.62
CA LEU A 196 -21.32 1.96 23.05
C LEU A 196 -20.19 1.49 23.97
N GLN A 197 -19.55 0.36 23.67
CA GLN A 197 -18.40 -0.14 24.45
C GLN A 197 -17.22 0.84 24.43
N ARG A 198 -16.98 1.49 23.30
CA ARG A 198 -15.91 2.49 23.16
C ARG A 198 -16.23 3.82 23.84
N GLY A 199 -17.52 4.15 23.95
CA GLY A 199 -18.02 5.37 24.57
C GLY A 199 -18.12 5.29 26.09
N ALA A 200 -18.25 4.09 26.65
CA ALA A 200 -18.33 3.86 28.08
C ALA A 200 -17.07 4.37 28.81
N PRO A 201 -17.22 4.90 30.05
CA PRO A 201 -16.08 5.24 30.89
C PRO A 201 -15.24 3.99 31.21
N PRO A 202 -13.91 4.13 31.39
CA PRO A 202 -13.04 3.04 31.79
C PRO A 202 -13.32 2.52 33.19
#